data_AF-A0A8J4SWK2-F1
#
_entry.id   AF-A0A8J4SWK2-F1
#
_cell.length_a   1.000
_cell.length_b   1.000
_cell.length_c   1.000
_cell.angle_alpha   90.00
_cell.angle_beta   90.00
_cell.angle_gamma   90.00
#
_symmetry.space_group_name_H-M   'P 1'
#
loop_
_entity.id
_entity.type
_entity.pdbx_description
1 polymer ?
#
loop_
_entity_poly.entity_id
_entity_poly.type
_entity_poly.pdbx_seq_one_letter_code
_entity_poly.pdbx_strand_id
1 'polypeptide(L)' 'MLFTAAKVSHLSLLPQGHPERESRVLRMVSVMDAEGFGNCTNTYECEAVCPAEISASFIAKLNREYARAAMKRSAGE' A
#
# COMPACT_ATOMS: atom_id res chain seq x y z
N MET A 1 3.98 -1.98 -7.34
CA MET A 1 3.00 -2.17 -6.25
C MET A 1 3.46 -3.00 -5.04
N LEU A 2 4.01 -4.23 -5.22
CA LEU A 2 4.29 -5.17 -4.11
C LEU A 2 5.15 -4.58 -2.97
N PHE A 3 6.26 -3.92 -3.31
CA PHE A 3 7.15 -3.28 -2.34
C PHE A 3 6.41 -2.23 -1.48
N THR A 4 5.70 -1.30 -2.12
CA THR A 4 4.91 -0.26 -1.45
C THR A 4 3.87 -0.88 -0.54
N ALA A 5 3.20 -1.94 -1.01
CA ALA A 5 2.18 -2.65 -0.23
C ALA A 5 2.74 -3.28 1.04
N ALA A 6 3.93 -3.90 0.96
CA ALA A 6 4.62 -4.46 2.10
C ALA A 6 5.04 -3.37 3.10
N LYS A 7 5.59 -2.24 2.63
CA LYS A 7 5.99 -1.13 3.49
C LYS A 7 4.81 -0.47 4.19
N VAL A 8 3.72 -0.20 3.48
CA VAL A 8 2.48 0.32 4.08
C VAL A 8 1.97 -0.66 5.13
N SER A 9 1.94 -1.95 4.83
CA SER A 9 1.46 -2.97 5.75
C SER A 9 2.31 -3.09 7.01
N HIS A 10 3.62 -3.03 6.88
CA HIS A 10 4.58 -3.02 8.00
C HIS A 10 4.34 -1.80 8.90
N LEU A 11 4.35 -0.59 8.34
CA LEU A 11 4.19 0.64 9.13
C LEU A 11 2.79 0.81 9.72
N SER A 12 1.79 0.19 9.10
CA SER A 12 0.39 0.22 9.56
C SER A 12 0.08 -0.76 10.70
N LEU A 13 1.02 -1.66 11.04
CA LEU A 13 0.92 -2.56 12.20
C LEU A 13 1.56 -1.96 13.45
N LEU A 14 2.38 -0.92 13.31
CA LEU A 14 3.01 -0.24 14.44
C LEU A 14 2.02 0.71 15.11
N PRO A 15 1.79 0.61 16.43
CA PRO A 15 0.79 1.43 17.11
C PRO A 15 1.12 2.94 17.05
N GLN A 16 2.41 3.29 17.04
CA GLN A 16 2.89 4.66 16.90
C GLN A 16 2.49 5.28 15.57
N GLY A 17 2.27 4.45 14.54
CA GLY A 17 1.95 4.89 13.19
C GLY A 17 0.45 5.03 12.90
N HIS A 18 -0.45 4.82 13.88
CA HIS A 18 -1.90 4.90 13.69
C HIS A 18 -2.39 6.29 13.25
N PRO A 19 -1.97 7.42 13.87
CA PRO A 19 -2.46 8.74 13.47
C PRO A 19 -2.11 9.09 12.01
N GLU A 20 -0.96 8.63 11.54
CA GLU A 20 -0.47 8.91 10.19
C GLU A 20 -0.89 7.85 9.16
N ARG A 21 -1.63 6.81 9.56
CA ARG A 21 -1.87 5.63 8.72
C ARG A 21 -2.52 6.00 7.39
N GLU A 22 -3.52 6.87 7.43
CA GLU A 22 -4.30 7.30 6.27
C GLU A 22 -3.51 8.25 5.38
N SER A 23 -2.88 9.28 5.95
CA SER A 23 -2.04 10.21 5.20
C SER A 23 -0.83 9.50 4.59
N ARG A 24 -0.26 8.51 5.29
CA ARG A 24 0.86 7.67 4.82
C ARG A 24 0.47 6.85 3.60
N VAL A 25 -0.64 6.10 3.64
CA VAL A 25 -1.03 5.27 2.49
C VAL A 25 -1.31 6.13 1.27
N LEU A 26 -2.00 7.27 1.43
CA LEU A 26 -2.25 8.21 0.34
C LEU A 26 -0.95 8.75 -0.27
N ARG A 27 0.00 9.18 0.57
CA ARG A 27 1.30 9.70 0.12
C ARG A 27 2.19 8.64 -0.53
N MET A 28 2.21 7.43 0.02
CA MET A 28 3.03 6.36 -0.54
C MET A 28 2.49 5.88 -1.88
N VAL A 29 1.16 5.83 -2.06
CA VAL A 29 0.54 5.55 -3.36
C VAL A 29 0.83 6.67 -4.35
N SER A 30 0.70 7.94 -3.95
CA SER A 30 0.99 9.05 -4.88
C SER A 30 2.45 9.06 -5.36
N VAL A 31 3.41 8.73 -4.49
CA VAL A 31 4.82 8.58 -4.90
C VAL A 31 4.99 7.35 -5.79
N MET A 32 4.39 6.21 -5.45
CA MET A 32 4.43 5.00 -6.26
C MET A 32 3.94 5.26 -7.70
N ASP A 33 2.86 6.03 -7.84
CA ASP A 33 2.30 6.40 -9.14
C ASP A 33 3.21 7.39 -9.89
N ALA A 34 3.76 8.40 -9.20
CA ALA A 34 4.69 9.36 -9.79
C ALA A 34 5.99 8.71 -10.30
N GLU A 35 6.48 7.69 -9.60
CA GLU A 35 7.66 6.90 -9.96
C GLU A 35 7.34 5.80 -11.00
N GLY A 36 6.08 5.66 -11.43
CA GLY A 36 5.70 4.75 -12.51
C GLY A 36 5.72 3.26 -12.15
N PHE A 37 5.65 2.89 -10.86
CA PHE A 37 5.65 1.48 -10.43
C PHE A 37 4.41 0.68 -10.91
N GLY A 38 3.35 1.36 -11.32
CA GLY A 38 2.14 0.77 -11.86
C GLY A 38 1.30 -0.04 -10.86
N ASN A 39 0.19 -0.56 -11.39
CA ASN A 39 -0.82 -1.32 -10.66
C ASN A 39 -0.70 -2.83 -10.90
N CYS A 40 -1.23 -3.61 -9.97
CA CYS A 40 -1.27 -5.07 -10.09
C CYS A 40 -2.27 -5.52 -11.17
N THR A 41 -1.83 -6.39 -12.08
CA THR A 41 -2.67 -7.06 -13.10
C THR A 41 -2.97 -8.53 -12.75
N ASN A 42 -2.64 -8.96 -11.53
CA ASN A 42 -2.81 -10.34 -11.03
C ASN A 42 -2.00 -11.40 -11.79
N THR A 43 -0.82 -11.03 -12.31
CA THR A 43 0.13 -11.97 -12.91
C THR A 43 1.01 -12.68 -11.85
N TYR A 44 1.14 -12.10 -10.65
CA TYR A 44 1.89 -12.63 -9.51
C TYR A 44 3.40 -12.85 -9.69
N GLU A 45 3.98 -12.47 -10.83
CA GLU A 45 5.43 -12.51 -11.09
C GLU A 45 6.25 -11.83 -9.98
N CYS A 46 5.77 -10.67 -9.49
CA CYS A 46 6.47 -9.91 -8.44
C CYS A 46 6.63 -10.68 -7.12
N GLU A 47 5.71 -11.60 -6.78
CA GLU A 47 5.82 -12.44 -5.58
C GLU A 47 6.81 -13.59 -5.82
N ALA A 48 6.74 -14.22 -7.00
CA ALA A 48 7.60 -15.35 -7.38
C ALA A 48 9.09 -15.00 -7.41
N VAL A 49 9.45 -13.78 -7.85
CA VAL A 49 10.85 -13.34 -7.97
C VAL A 49 11.37 -12.59 -6.75
N CYS A 50 10.52 -12.35 -5.74
CA CYS A 50 10.91 -11.50 -4.62
C CYS A 50 11.94 -12.21 -3.72
N PRO A 51 13.17 -11.68 -3.55
CA PRO A 51 14.18 -12.30 -2.68
C PRO A 51 13.82 -12.21 -1.19
N ALA A 52 12.87 -11.35 -0.82
CA ALA A 52 12.37 -11.20 0.54
C ALA A 52 11.05 -11.96 0.77
N GLU A 53 10.62 -12.79 -0.18
CA GLU A 53 9.45 -13.68 -0.08
C GLU A 53 8.17 -12.94 0.33
N ILE A 54 7.98 -11.73 -0.22
CA ILE A 54 6.83 -10.89 0.08
C ILE A 54 5.59 -11.43 -0.65
N SER A 55 4.56 -11.77 0.11
CA SER A 55 3.30 -12.24 -0.46
C SER A 55 2.48 -11.13 -1.15
N ALA A 56 1.84 -11.43 -2.28
CA ALA A 56 0.89 -10.53 -2.93
C ALA A 56 -0.36 -10.22 -2.09
N SER A 57 -0.61 -10.97 -1.00
CA SER A 57 -1.65 -10.65 -0.03
C SER A 57 -1.52 -9.24 0.58
N PHE A 58 -0.29 -8.71 0.67
CA PHE A 58 -0.07 -7.33 1.09
C PHE A 58 -0.65 -6.31 0.12
N ILE A 59 -0.70 -6.62 -1.18
CA ILE A 59 -1.33 -5.75 -2.19
C ILE A 59 -2.82 -5.60 -1.89
N ALA A 60 -3.50 -6.69 -1.53
CA ALA A 60 -4.90 -6.63 -1.13
C ALA A 60 -5.10 -5.77 0.13
N LYS A 61 -4.16 -5.82 1.09
CA LYS A 61 -4.18 -4.96 2.28
C LYS A 61 -3.97 -3.49 1.92
N LEU A 62 -3.00 -3.18 1.06
CA LEU A 62 -2.75 -1.83 0.54
C LEU A 62 -4.02 -1.24 -0.08
N ASN A 63 -4.69 -1.99 -0.96
CA ASN A 63 -5.91 -1.54 -1.62
C ASN A 63 -7.03 -1.19 -0.64
N ARG A 64 -7.20 -2.00 0.42
CA ARG A 64 -8.19 -1.72 1.47
C ARG A 64 -7.84 -0.47 2.29
N GLU A 65 -6.58 -0.31 2.68
CA GLU A 65 -6.14 0.89 3.41
C GLU A 65 -6.28 2.15 2.55
N TYR A 66 -5.89 2.08 1.27
CA TYR A 66 -6.03 3.18 0.34
C TYR A 66 -7.49 3.55 0.10
N ALA A 67 -8.36 2.57 -0.15
CA ALA A 67 -9.80 2.82 -0.33
C ALA A 67 -10.41 3.48 0.91
N ARG A 68 -10.08 2.99 2.11
CA ARG A 68 -10.54 3.58 3.37
C ARG A 68 -10.07 5.02 3.52
N ALA A 69 -8.78 5.28 3.30
CA ALA A 69 -8.21 6.63 3.44
C ALA A 69 -8.76 7.60 2.38
N ALA A 70 -8.95 7.14 1.14
CA ALA A 70 -9.51 7.93 0.06
C ALA A 70 -10.98 8.28 0.32
N MET A 71 -11.77 7.34 0.84
CA MET A 71 -13.17 7.60 1.22
C MET A 71 -13.26 8.64 2.34
N LYS A 72 -12.46 8.52 3.39
CA LYS A 72 -12.43 9.50 4.49
C LYS A 72 -12.03 10.90 4.04
N ARG A 73 -10.94 10.99 3.26
CA ARG A 73 -10.50 12.25 2.65
C ARG A 73 -11.60 12.88 1.79
N SER A 74 -12.37 12.08 1.06
CA SER A 74 -13.49 12.55 0.24
C SER A 74 -14.71 12.97 1.07
N ALA A 75 -14.88 12.40 2.27
CA ALA A 75 -15.93 12.73 3.22
C ALA A 75 -15.62 14.00 4.04
N GLY A 76 -14.44 14.62 3.86
CA GLY A 76 -14.06 15.86 4.54
C GLY A 76 -13.51 15.69 5.96
N GLU A 77 -13.15 14.47 6.35
CA GLU A 77 -12.38 14.18 7.57
C GLU A 77 -10.88 14.38 7.38
#